data_AF-A0A967TIN2-F1
#
_entry.id   AF-A0A967TIN2-F1
#
_cell.length_a   1.000
_cell.length_b   1.000
_cell.length_c   1.000
_cell.angle_alpha   90.00
_cell.angle_beta   90.00
_cell.angle_gamma   90.00
#
_symmetry.space_group_name_H-M   'P 1'
#
loop_
_entity.id
_entity.type
_entity.pdbx_description
1 polymer ?
#
loop_
_entity_poly.entity_id
_entity_poly.type
_entity_poly.pdbx_seq_one_letter_code
_entity_poly.pdbx_strand_id
1 'polypeptide(L)' 'MGRRIRDENFQEWEAFATTGDFGFPRPARIVFRCRTDPETRPRHVVIDGDKSDAEARLTELGEAELEELLQEAETLG' A
#
# COMPACT_ATOMS: atom_id res chain seq x y z
N MET A 1 9.34 5.32 -2.73
CA MET A 1 9.37 5.81 -1.34
C MET A 1 8.37 5.00 -0.50
N GLY A 2 8.59 4.77 0.80
CA GLY A 2 7.70 3.92 1.62
C GLY A 2 7.31 4.60 2.94
N ARG A 3 6.07 4.40 3.38
CA ARG A 3 5.53 4.91 4.65
C ARG A 3 5.23 3.79 5.61
N ARG A 4 5.39 4.07 6.91
CA ARG A 4 5.05 3.13 7.97
C ARG A 4 3.75 3.54 8.60
N ILE A 5 2.90 2.56 8.86
CA ILE A 5 1.67 2.70 9.62
C ILE A 5 1.56 1.56 10.63
N ARG A 6 0.78 1.77 11.68
CA ARG A 6 0.50 0.75 12.67
C ARG A 6 -1.01 0.54 12.71
N ASP A 7 -1.44 -0.71 12.67
CA ASP A 7 -2.87 -1.04 12.74
C ASP A 7 -3.36 -1.19 14.19
N GLU A 8 -4.67 -1.41 14.33
CA GLU A 8 -5.37 -1.68 15.60
C GLU A 8 -4.82 -2.89 16.37
N ASN A 9 -4.20 -3.85 15.68
CA ASN A 9 -3.57 -5.04 16.26
C ASN A 9 -2.10 -4.78 16.63
N PHE A 10 -1.68 -3.52 16.61
CA PHE A 10 -0.32 -3.08 16.88
C PHE A 10 0.72 -3.62 15.87
N GLN A 11 0.31 -4.16 14.72
CA GLN A 11 1.21 -4.61 13.66
C GLN A 11 1.73 -3.41 12.86
N GLU A 12 3.01 -3.41 12.57
CA GLU A 12 3.63 -2.41 11.70
C GLU A 12 3.54 -2.86 10.25
N TRP A 13 3.06 -1.95 9.39
CA TRP A 13 2.96 -2.15 7.95
C TRP A 13 3.80 -1.10 7.22
N GLU A 14 4.48 -1.54 6.16
CA GLU A 14 5.16 -0.65 5.22
C GLU A 14 4.32 -0.55 3.94
N ALA A 15 3.82 0.65 3.67
CA ALA A 15 3.08 1.00 2.49
C ALA A 15 4.03 1.58 1.43
N PHE A 16 3.97 1.10 0.19
CA PHE A 16 4.77 1.62 -0.92
C PHE A 16 4.02 1.48 -2.25
N ALA A 17 4.24 2.43 -3.16
CA ALA A 17 3.65 2.39 -4.48
C ALA A 17 4.45 1.51 -5.44
N THR A 18 3.74 0.72 -6.24
CA THR A 18 4.28 -0.10 -7.32
C THR A 18 3.40 -0.02 -8.56
N THR A 19 3.97 -0.24 -9.73
CA THR A 19 3.21 -0.50 -10.96
C THR A 19 3.05 -2.00 -11.15
N GLY A 20 2.01 -2.41 -11.89
CA GLY A 20 1.90 -3.81 -12.34
C GLY A 20 3.07 -4.26 -13.21
N ASP A 21 3.19 -5.57 -13.42
CA ASP A 21 4.24 -6.17 -14.23
C ASP A 21 4.31 -5.54 -15.63
N PHE A 22 5.54 -5.32 -16.12
CA PHE A 22 5.87 -4.96 -17.50
C PHE A 22 5.66 -3.51 -17.97
N GLY A 23 5.63 -2.51 -17.08
CA GLY A 23 5.71 -1.09 -17.49
C GLY A 23 4.50 -0.61 -18.29
N PHE A 24 3.38 -1.33 -18.21
CA PHE A 24 2.13 -0.91 -18.80
C PHE A 24 1.52 0.24 -17.99
N PRO A 25 0.89 1.22 -18.67
CA PRO A 25 0.14 2.26 -18.01
C PRO A 25 -1.12 1.62 -17.42
N ARG A 26 -1.09 1.41 -16.10
CA ARG A 26 -2.23 1.16 -15.22
C ARG A 26 -2.68 -0.30 -15.05
N PRO A 27 -3.22 -0.61 -13.86
CA PRO A 27 -3.33 0.29 -12.71
C PRO A 27 -2.10 0.24 -11.79
N ALA A 28 -1.74 1.39 -11.21
CA ALA A 28 -0.78 1.46 -10.11
C ALA A 28 -1.39 0.83 -8.85
N ARG A 29 -0.54 0.42 -7.92
CA ARG A 29 -0.95 -0.23 -6.67
C ARG A 29 -0.20 0.37 -5.50
N ILE A 30 -0.89 0.52 -4.37
CA ILE A 30 -0.24 0.71 -3.07
C ILE A 30 -0.20 -0.65 -2.42
N VAL A 31 0.99 -1.13 -2.08
CA VAL A 31 1.21 -2.42 -1.42
C VAL A 31 1.54 -2.16 0.03
N PHE A 32 0.90 -2.92 0.90
CA PHE A 32 1.12 -2.95 2.34
C PHE A 32 1.81 -4.27 2.70
N ARG A 33 3.02 -4.17 3.24
CA ARG A 33 3.78 -5.31 3.72
C ARG A 33 3.88 -5.28 5.24
N CYS A 34 3.42 -6.34 5.90
CA CYS A 34 3.60 -6.46 7.35
C CYS A 34 5.09 -6.61 7.66
N ARG A 35 5.57 -5.80 8.61
CA ARG A 35 6.95 -5.78 9.09
C ARG A 35 7.12 -6.49 10.42
N THR A 36 6.07 -6.54 11.23
CA THR A 36 6.05 -7.25 12.51
C THR A 36 5.97 -8.75 12.30
N ASP A 37 5.17 -9.21 11.33
CA ASP A 37 5.03 -10.61 10.97
C ASP A 37 5.24 -10.81 9.45
N PRO A 38 6.39 -11.37 9.02
CA PRO A 38 6.68 -11.60 7.61
C PRO A 38 5.89 -12.76 6.99
N GLU A 39 5.22 -13.61 7.79
CA GLU A 39 4.33 -14.66 7.29
C GLU A 39 2.98 -14.10 6.85
N THR A 40 2.59 -12.95 7.41
CA THR A 40 1.41 -12.21 6.98
C THR A 40 1.55 -11.79 5.52
N ARG A 41 0.60 -12.24 4.70
CA ARG A 41 0.59 -11.94 3.26
C ARG A 41 0.49 -10.43 3.03
N PRO A 42 1.26 -9.86 2.07
CA PRO A 42 1.09 -8.48 1.67
C PRO A 42 -0.34 -8.22 1.20
N ARG A 43 -0.82 -6.99 1.40
CA ARG A 43 -2.10 -6.52 0.87
C ARG A 43 -1.87 -5.42 -0.14
N HIS A 44 -2.84 -5.15 -1.00
CA HIS A 44 -2.73 -4.09 -1.98
C HIS A 44 -4.06 -3.41 -2.27
N VAL A 45 -3.98 -2.13 -2.63
CA VAL A 45 -5.09 -1.35 -3.20
C VAL A 45 -4.70 -0.90 -4.58
N VAL A 46 -5.63 -1.06 -5.52
CA VAL A 46 -5.48 -0.57 -6.89
C VAL A 46 -5.81 0.92 -6.92
N ILE A 47 -4.90 1.72 -7.47
CA ILE A 47 -5.06 3.16 -7.61
C ILE A 47 -5.15 3.51 -9.09
N ASP A 48 -6.16 4.30 -9.44
CA ASP A 48 -6.25 4.91 -10.77
C ASP A 48 -5.08 5.87 -10.99
N GLY A 49 -4.29 5.60 -12.02
CA GLY A 49 -3.11 6.41 -12.35
C GLY A 49 -1.85 5.58 -12.52
N ASP A 50 -0.72 6.28 -12.66
CA ASP A 50 0.60 5.68 -12.74
C ASP A 50 1.32 5.66 -11.38
N LYS A 51 2.55 5.17 -11.38
CA LYS A 51 3.35 5.06 -10.14
C LYS A 51 3.47 6.38 -9.41
N SER A 52 3.67 7.46 -10.16
CA SER A 52 3.91 8.80 -9.64
C SER A 52 2.68 9.33 -8.92
N ASP A 53 1.50 9.09 -9.49
CA ASP A 53 0.21 9.40 -8.86
C ASP A 53 0.05 8.64 -7.54
N ALA A 54 0.40 7.35 -7.52
CA ALA A 54 0.34 6.53 -6.31
C ALA A 54 1.38 6.97 -5.25
N GLU A 55 2.59 7.37 -5.65
CA GLU A 55 3.61 7.91 -4.74
C GLU A 55 3.23 9.27 -4.16
N ALA A 56 2.65 10.16 -4.98
CA ALA A 56 2.12 11.44 -4.54
C ALA A 56 1.01 11.22 -3.51
N ARG A 57 0.03 10.37 -3.85
CA ARG A 57 -1.08 10.03 -2.95
C ARG A 57 -0.59 9.42 -1.64
N LEU A 58 0.37 8.49 -1.68
CA LEU A 58 0.98 7.92 -0.46
C LEU A 58 1.64 8.98 0.44
N THR A 59 2.18 10.04 -0.15
CA THR A 59 2.82 11.14 0.58
C THR A 59 1.78 12.09 1.20
N GLU A 60 0.66 12.30 0.52
CA GLU A 60 -0.41 13.21 0.94
C GLU A 60 -1.34 12.61 2.01
N LEU A 61 -1.55 11.30 2.00
CA LEU A 61 -2.46 10.63 2.94
C LEU A 61 -2.01 10.77 4.39
N GLY A 62 -2.95 11.05 5.29
CA GLY A 62 -2.76 10.95 6.74
C GLY A 62 -2.58 9.50 7.22
N GLU A 63 -2.23 9.33 8.49
CA GLU A 63 -2.13 8.00 9.11
C GLU A 63 -3.48 7.27 9.13
N ALA A 64 -4.56 7.97 9.50
CA ALA A 64 -5.92 7.43 9.51
C ALA A 64 -6.37 6.97 8.11
N GLU A 65 -6.13 7.78 7.07
CA GLU A 65 -6.50 7.42 5.70
C GLU A 65 -5.70 6.23 5.16
N LEU A 66 -4.44 6.08 5.59
CA LEU A 66 -3.64 4.90 5.26
C LEU A 66 -4.12 3.64 5.98
N GLU A 67 -4.62 3.77 7.20
CA GLU A 67 -5.25 2.68 7.94
C GLU A 67 -6.55 2.23 7.27
N GLU A 68 -7.40 3.18 6.84
CA GLU A 68 -8.60 2.91 6.05
C GLU A 68 -8.25 2.15 4.76
N LEU A 69 -7.24 2.62 4.01
CA LEU A 69 -6.78 1.93 2.82
C LEU A 69 -6.23 0.52 3.11
N LEU A 70 -5.57 0.30 4.24
CA LEU A 70 -5.10 -1.02 4.64
C LEU A 70 -6.27 -1.99 4.95
N GLN A 71 -7.36 -1.47 5.51
CA GLN A 71 -8.58 -2.24 5.77
C GLN A 71 -9.32 -2.60 4.47
N GLU A 72 -9.30 -1.71 3.47
CA GLU A 72 -9.86 -1.96 2.14
C GLU A 72 -8.95 -2.81 1.23
N ALA A 73 -7.69 -3.01 1.61
CA ALA A 73 -6.68 -3.68 0.80
C ALA A 73 -6.95 -5.19 0.63
N GLU A 74 -6.88 -5.66 -0.61
CA GLU A 74 -7.02 -7.07 -0.94
C GLU A 74 -5.69 -7.82 -0.70
N THR A 75 -5.77 -9.04 -0.18
CA THR A 75 -4.56 -9.88 0.00
C THR A 75 -3.95 -10.19 -1.37
N LEU A 76 -2.64 -9.98 -1.49
CA LEU A 76 -1.88 -10.32 -2.69
C LEU A 76 -1.88 -11.86 -2.85
N GLY A 77 -2.58 -12.33 -3.89
CA GLY A 77 -2.81 -13.74 -4.20
C GLY A 77 -1.63 -14.44 -4.84
#